data_AF-A0A927P5S4-F1
#
_entry.id   AF-A0A927P5S4-F1
#
_cell.length_a   1.000
_cell.length_b   1.000
_cell.length_c   1.000
_cell.angle_alpha   90.00
_cell.angle_beta   90.00
_cell.angle_gamma   90.00
#
_symmetry.space_group_name_H-M   'P 1'
#
loop_
_entity.id
_entity.type
_entity.pdbx_description
1 polymer ?
#
loop_
_entity_poly.entity_id
_entity_poly.type
_entity_poly.pdbx_seq_one_letter_code
_entity_poly.pdbx_strand_id
1 'polypeptide(L)'
;SGCRNYFAMVGKKGMDEAVGYYGERLVLFSQMLGLNTCWVALTYKKGKVAPDEEQGEKLYIVVALGYGKTQGVSHKLKTESDISDAGADAPDWYKAGLKAALLAPTAMNQQKFKFARNGNTISAKPGLGFYTKIDLGIVKYHFEIGAGKSSFVWK
;
A
#
# COMPACT_ATOMS: atom_id res chain seq x y z
N SER A 1 24.65 -5.35 3.02
CA SER A 1 23.33 -4.86 3.47
C SER A 1 23.55 -3.72 4.45
N GLY A 2 22.59 -2.80 4.60
CA GLY A 2 22.73 -1.65 5.51
C GLY A 2 22.21 -0.35 4.91
N CYS A 3 20.97 -0.36 4.42
CA CYS A 3 20.28 0.87 4.04
C CYS A 3 20.26 1.82 5.25
N ARG A 4 20.70 3.07 5.06
CA ARG A 4 20.79 4.10 6.11
C ARG A 4 19.69 5.14 6.03
N ASN A 5 18.96 5.17 4.92
CA ASN A 5 17.88 6.10 4.68
C ASN A 5 16.56 5.35 4.80
N TYR A 6 15.62 5.92 5.53
CA TYR A 6 14.28 5.36 5.66
C TYR A 6 13.28 6.46 5.94
N PHE A 7 12.03 6.23 5.57
CA PHE A 7 10.89 6.94 6.14
C PHE A 7 10.40 6.16 7.36
N ALA A 8 10.24 6.84 8.49
CA ALA A 8 9.54 6.31 9.65
C ALA A 8 8.06 6.68 9.54
N MET A 9 7.18 5.68 9.52
CA MET A 9 5.74 5.92 9.50
C MET A 9 5.22 5.94 10.92
N VAL A 10 5.10 7.15 11.49
CA VAL A 10 4.65 7.39 12.87
C VAL A 10 3.24 7.96 12.85
N GLY A 11 2.45 7.63 13.87
CA GLY A 11 1.17 8.29 14.09
C GLY A 11 0.42 7.75 15.30
N LYS A 12 -0.73 8.36 15.59
CA LYS A 12 -1.63 7.95 16.67
C LYS A 12 -2.23 6.57 16.42
N LYS A 13 -2.73 5.92 17.47
CA LYS A 13 -3.42 4.61 17.37
C LYS A 13 -4.59 4.67 16.38
N GLY A 14 -4.67 3.67 15.49
CA GLY A 14 -5.75 3.53 14.52
C GLY A 14 -5.48 4.16 13.15
N MET A 15 -4.26 4.66 12.92
CA MET A 15 -3.86 5.29 11.65
C MET A 15 -3.29 4.29 10.63
N ASP A 16 -3.45 2.98 10.82
CA ASP A 16 -2.88 1.93 9.96
C ASP A 16 -3.14 2.18 8.46
N GLU A 17 -4.39 2.45 8.08
CA GLU A 17 -4.76 2.71 6.69
C GLU A 17 -4.15 4.01 6.15
N ALA A 18 -4.16 5.08 6.95
CA ALA A 18 -3.54 6.35 6.56
C ALA A 18 -2.02 6.22 6.37
N VAL A 19 -1.36 5.47 7.27
CA VAL A 19 0.06 5.12 7.16
C VAL A 19 0.34 4.39 5.85
N GLY A 20 -0.46 3.38 5.50
CA GLY A 20 -0.33 2.68 4.22
C GLY A 20 -0.52 3.60 3.02
N TYR A 21 -1.60 4.38 3.03
CA TYR A 21 -1.97 5.27 1.93
C TYR A 21 -0.91 6.35 1.66
N TYR A 22 -0.51 7.11 2.69
CA TYR A 22 0.46 8.18 2.52
C TYR A 22 1.90 7.65 2.39
N GLY A 23 2.22 6.53 3.04
CA GLY A 23 3.50 5.86 2.85
C GLY A 23 3.68 5.39 1.41
N GLU A 24 2.63 4.83 0.80
CA GLU A 24 2.72 4.38 -0.60
C GLU A 24 2.85 5.56 -1.58
N ARG A 25 2.27 6.72 -1.26
CA ARG A 25 2.53 7.95 -2.01
C ARG A 25 4.02 8.34 -1.99
N LEU A 26 4.69 8.23 -0.85
CA LEU A 26 6.14 8.45 -0.75
C LEU A 26 6.93 7.38 -1.50
N VAL A 27 6.50 6.13 -1.44
CA VAL A 27 7.12 4.99 -2.15
C VAL A 27 7.11 5.21 -3.65
N LEU A 28 5.94 5.47 -4.24
CA LEU A 28 5.81 5.69 -5.67
C LEU A 28 6.54 6.96 -6.12
N PHE A 29 6.49 8.04 -5.32
CA PHE A 29 7.26 9.24 -5.62
C PHE A 29 8.77 8.98 -5.62
N SER A 30 9.26 8.19 -4.65
CA SER A 30 10.67 7.79 -4.62
C SER A 30 11.06 6.94 -5.83
N GLN A 31 10.18 6.04 -6.30
CA GLN A 31 10.37 5.30 -7.55
C GLN A 31 10.48 6.23 -8.75
N MET A 32 9.62 7.26 -8.83
CA MET A 32 9.69 8.26 -9.91
C MET A 32 11.01 9.04 -9.92
N LEU A 33 11.66 9.18 -8.76
CA LEU A 33 13.00 9.78 -8.63
C LEU A 33 14.15 8.78 -8.88
N GLY A 34 13.84 7.54 -9.28
CA GLY A 34 14.82 6.49 -9.57
C GLY A 34 15.38 5.76 -8.34
N LEU A 35 14.75 5.91 -7.17
CA LEU A 35 15.14 5.18 -5.96
C LEU A 35 14.41 3.85 -5.88
N ASN A 36 15.02 2.84 -5.27
CA ASN A 36 14.37 1.61 -4.85
C ASN A 36 13.86 1.74 -3.41
N THR A 37 12.73 1.10 -3.12
CA THR A 37 12.03 1.17 -1.83
C THR A 37 11.64 -0.21 -1.32
N CYS A 38 11.57 -0.38 0.00
CA CYS A 38 11.10 -1.63 0.61
C CYS A 38 10.37 -1.33 1.92
N TRP A 39 9.15 -1.86 2.07
CA TRP A 39 8.42 -1.86 3.32
C TRP A 39 9.07 -2.85 4.30
N VAL A 40 9.50 -2.37 5.47
CA VAL A 40 10.23 -3.17 6.48
C VAL A 40 9.53 -3.05 7.83
N ALA A 41 8.97 -4.17 8.29
CA ALA A 41 8.22 -4.19 9.55
C ALA A 41 8.96 -4.85 10.72
N LEU A 42 9.79 -5.87 10.47
CA LEU A 42 10.39 -6.69 11.52
C LEU A 42 11.92 -6.79 11.48
N THR A 43 12.55 -6.54 10.33
CA THR A 43 13.96 -6.84 10.07
C THR A 43 14.88 -5.62 10.19
N TYR A 44 14.66 -4.77 11.20
CA TYR A 44 15.53 -3.64 11.52
C TYR A 44 15.94 -3.60 13.00
N LYS A 45 17.10 -2.97 13.29
CA LYS A 45 17.58 -2.78 14.65
C LYS A 45 16.77 -1.65 15.30
N LYS A 46 15.84 -1.99 16.19
CA LYS A 46 14.95 -1.01 16.87
C LYS A 46 15.71 0.16 17.51
N GLY A 47 16.84 -0.08 18.18
CA GLY A 47 17.67 0.99 18.74
C GLY A 47 18.39 1.90 17.73
N LYS A 48 18.27 1.64 16.42
CA LYS A 48 18.76 2.50 15.33
C LYS A 48 17.63 3.21 14.58
N VAL A 49 16.38 2.87 14.87
CA VAL A 49 15.18 3.47 14.31
C VAL A 49 14.41 4.06 15.48
N ALA A 50 14.75 5.30 15.81
CA ALA A 50 14.18 6.05 16.92
C ALA A 50 13.68 7.39 16.36
N PRO A 51 12.53 7.40 15.65
CA PRO A 51 11.92 8.65 15.23
C PRO A 51 11.45 9.42 16.46
N ASP A 52 11.29 10.73 16.31
CA ASP A 52 10.57 11.53 17.30
C ASP A 52 9.11 11.08 17.29
N GLU A 53 8.62 10.62 18.44
CA GLU A 53 7.23 10.20 18.65
C GLU A 53 6.59 11.15 19.66
N GLU A 54 5.46 11.76 19.31
CA GLU A 54 4.69 12.54 20.28
C GLU A 54 3.87 11.65 21.22
N GLN A 55 3.33 12.24 22.28
CA GLN A 55 2.49 11.51 23.23
C GLN A 55 1.27 10.87 22.52
N GLY A 56 1.16 9.55 22.63
CA GLY A 56 0.08 8.77 22.03
C GLY A 56 0.35 8.32 20.60
N GLU A 57 1.52 8.63 20.04
CA GLU A 57 2.00 8.10 18.78
C GLU A 57 2.78 6.80 18.95
N LYS A 58 2.99 6.11 17.84
CA LYS A 58 3.88 4.96 17.73
C LYS A 58 4.45 4.86 16.32
N LEU A 59 5.63 4.26 16.19
CA LEU A 59 6.11 3.73 14.92
C LEU A 59 5.26 2.54 14.45
N TYR A 60 4.71 2.63 13.24
CA TYR A 60 3.96 1.56 12.59
C TYR A 60 4.87 0.63 11.78
N ILE A 61 5.68 1.22 10.90
CA ILE A 61 6.52 0.52 9.93
C ILE A 61 7.55 1.51 9.37
N VAL A 62 8.64 1.02 8.80
CA VAL A 62 9.58 1.87 8.06
C VAL A 62 9.59 1.50 6.58
N VAL A 63 9.88 2.49 5.74
CA VAL A 63 10.15 2.29 4.31
C VAL A 63 11.63 2.58 4.09
N ALA A 64 12.42 1.54 3.84
CA ALA A 64 13.82 1.70 3.44
C ALA A 64 13.89 2.22 2.00
N LEU A 65 14.84 3.11 1.70
CA LEU A 65 15.03 3.65 0.37
C LEU A 65 16.49 3.93 -0.01
N GLY A 66 16.79 3.86 -1.30
CA GLY A 66 18.10 4.18 -1.85
C GLY A 66 18.28 3.63 -3.27
N TYR A 67 19.46 3.82 -3.86
CA TYR A 67 19.78 3.23 -5.15
C TYR A 67 20.02 1.72 -4.99
N GLY A 68 19.09 0.91 -5.47
CA GLY A 68 19.20 -0.54 -5.44
C GLY A 68 20.22 -1.01 -6.46
N LYS A 69 20.99 -2.03 -6.10
CA LYS A 69 21.87 -2.74 -7.05
C LYS A 69 21.04 -3.53 -8.08
N THR A 70 19.84 -3.94 -7.69
CA THR A 70 18.91 -4.75 -8.48
C THR A 70 17.51 -4.16 -8.39
N GLN A 71 16.75 -4.26 -9.48
CA GLN A 71 15.35 -3.88 -9.48
C GLN A 71 14.47 -4.93 -8.80
N GLY A 72 13.27 -4.51 -8.39
CA GLY A 72 12.25 -5.42 -7.89
C GLY A 72 11.87 -6.46 -8.95
N VAL A 73 11.53 -7.67 -8.50
CA VAL A 73 11.02 -8.74 -9.37
C VAL A 73 9.52 -8.84 -9.26
N SER A 74 8.86 -9.16 -10.36
CA SER A 74 7.42 -9.42 -10.34
C SER A 74 7.12 -10.67 -9.52
N HIS A 75 6.06 -10.60 -8.71
CA HIS A 75 5.56 -11.73 -7.94
C HIS A 75 4.25 -12.24 -8.53
N LYS A 76 3.89 -13.48 -8.19
CA LYS A 76 2.59 -14.04 -8.58
C LYS A 76 1.47 -13.15 -8.00
N LEU A 77 0.59 -12.69 -8.88
CA LEU A 77 -0.57 -11.87 -8.55
C LEU A 77 -1.83 -12.72 -8.47
N LYS A 78 -2.77 -12.26 -7.66
CA LYS A 78 -4.16 -12.72 -7.73
C LYS A 78 -4.83 -12.21 -9.00
N THR A 79 -5.98 -12.79 -9.33
CA THR A 79 -6.82 -12.33 -10.43
C THR A 79 -7.77 -11.23 -9.95
N GLU A 80 -8.34 -10.45 -10.89
CA GLU A 80 -9.36 -9.44 -10.56
C GLU A 80 -10.58 -10.05 -9.84
N SER A 81 -10.98 -11.27 -10.24
CA SER A 81 -12.05 -12.03 -9.61
C SER A 81 -11.74 -12.50 -8.18
N ASP A 82 -10.47 -12.65 -7.81
CA ASP A 82 -10.09 -13.04 -6.44
C ASP A 82 -10.24 -11.86 -5.46
N ILE A 83 -10.19 -10.62 -5.96
CA ILE A 83 -10.18 -9.40 -5.15
C ILE A 83 -11.45 -8.57 -5.32
N SER A 84 -12.31 -8.89 -6.28
CA SER A 84 -13.57 -8.18 -6.49
C SER A 84 -14.61 -9.04 -7.18
N ASP A 85 -15.87 -8.77 -6.89
CA ASP A 85 -17.01 -9.38 -7.61
C ASP A 85 -17.32 -8.59 -8.90
N ALA A 86 -16.27 -8.07 -9.57
CA ALA A 86 -16.40 -7.25 -10.77
C ALA A 86 -16.91 -8.09 -11.93
N GLY A 87 -18.15 -7.82 -12.38
CA GLY A 87 -18.71 -8.44 -13.58
C GLY A 87 -18.04 -7.94 -14.86
N ALA A 88 -18.32 -8.64 -15.97
CA ALA A 88 -17.85 -8.25 -17.31
C ALA A 88 -18.24 -6.81 -17.70
N ASP A 89 -19.35 -6.32 -17.15
CA ASP A 89 -19.93 -4.99 -17.32
C ASP A 89 -19.28 -3.89 -16.46
N ALA A 90 -18.27 -4.22 -15.65
CA ALA A 90 -17.59 -3.22 -14.83
C ALA A 90 -16.94 -2.13 -15.71
N PRO A 91 -17.08 -0.83 -15.33
CA PRO A 91 -16.48 0.28 -16.08
C PRO A 91 -14.96 0.15 -16.19
N ASP A 92 -14.39 0.70 -17.27
CA ASP A 92 -12.95 0.61 -17.53
C ASP A 92 -12.11 1.24 -16.42
N TRP A 93 -12.57 2.35 -15.83
CA TRP A 93 -11.89 2.96 -14.69
C TRP A 93 -11.82 2.02 -13.48
N TYR A 94 -12.85 1.20 -13.26
CA TYR A 94 -12.88 0.26 -12.13
C TYR A 94 -11.89 -0.88 -12.37
N LYS A 95 -11.90 -1.43 -13.59
CA LYS A 95 -10.94 -2.47 -14.03
C LYS A 95 -9.49 -1.94 -13.95
N ALA A 96 -9.25 -0.71 -14.39
CA ALA A 96 -7.93 -0.07 -14.29
C ALA A 96 -7.48 0.11 -12.83
N GLY A 97 -8.40 0.54 -11.95
CA GLY A 97 -8.15 0.60 -10.50
C GLY A 97 -7.83 -0.77 -9.89
N LEU A 98 -8.56 -1.83 -10.24
CA LEU A 98 -8.28 -3.19 -9.76
C LEU A 98 -6.92 -3.71 -10.24
N LYS A 99 -6.57 -3.46 -11.51
CA LYS A 99 -5.26 -3.82 -12.07
C LYS A 99 -4.12 -3.12 -11.34
N ALA A 100 -4.27 -1.83 -11.06
CA ALA A 100 -3.28 -1.09 -10.27
C ALA A 100 -3.21 -1.62 -8.83
N ALA A 101 -4.36 -1.86 -8.19
CA ALA A 101 -4.44 -2.44 -6.86
C ALA A 101 -3.72 -3.80 -6.74
N LEU A 102 -3.78 -4.66 -7.76
CA LEU A 102 -3.06 -5.93 -7.78
C LEU A 102 -1.54 -5.77 -7.82
N LEU A 103 -1.04 -4.65 -8.35
CA LEU A 103 0.39 -4.34 -8.39
C LEU A 103 0.91 -3.74 -7.08
N ALA A 104 0.02 -3.37 -6.16
CA ALA A 104 0.39 -2.79 -4.88
C ALA A 104 1.22 -3.79 -4.04
N PRO A 105 2.30 -3.32 -3.38
CA PRO A 105 3.01 -4.17 -2.43
C PRO A 105 2.10 -4.52 -1.25
N THR A 106 2.16 -5.77 -0.79
CA THR A 106 1.49 -6.20 0.45
C THR A 106 2.44 -7.02 1.29
N ALA A 107 2.25 -7.02 2.61
CA ALA A 107 3.10 -7.78 3.52
C ALA A 107 3.16 -9.25 3.10
N MET A 108 4.38 -9.75 2.84
CA MET A 108 4.64 -11.11 2.34
C MET A 108 3.86 -11.47 1.07
N ASN A 109 3.52 -10.48 0.25
CA ASN A 109 2.69 -10.62 -0.96
C ASN A 109 1.34 -11.32 -0.69
N GLN A 110 0.75 -11.10 0.49
CA GLN A 110 -0.49 -11.78 0.89
C GLN A 110 -1.70 -11.41 0.02
N GLN A 111 -1.75 -10.19 -0.52
CA GLN A 111 -2.87 -9.65 -1.32
C GLN A 111 -4.24 -9.96 -0.69
N LYS A 112 -4.36 -9.71 0.62
CA LYS A 112 -5.56 -9.99 1.42
C LYS A 112 -6.42 -8.74 1.55
N PHE A 113 -7.17 -8.44 0.50
CA PHE A 113 -8.12 -7.33 0.44
C PHE A 113 -9.26 -7.69 -0.51
N LYS A 114 -10.43 -7.06 -0.34
CA LYS A 114 -11.57 -7.22 -1.25
C LYS A 114 -12.21 -5.86 -1.56
N PHE A 115 -12.42 -5.60 -2.85
CA PHE A 115 -13.12 -4.44 -3.39
C PHE A 115 -14.56 -4.80 -3.76
N ALA A 116 -15.49 -3.90 -3.45
CA ALA A 116 -16.87 -3.97 -3.89
C ALA A 116 -17.33 -2.62 -4.45
N ARG A 117 -18.15 -2.67 -5.50
CA ARG A 117 -18.69 -1.50 -6.20
C ARG A 117 -20.22 -1.52 -6.17
N ASN A 118 -20.83 -0.37 -5.93
CA ASN A 118 -22.23 -0.11 -6.20
C ASN A 118 -22.35 1.20 -7.00
N GLY A 119 -22.64 1.11 -8.30
CA GLY A 119 -22.58 2.26 -9.20
C GLY A 119 -21.17 2.87 -9.21
N ASN A 120 -21.06 4.14 -8.81
CA ASN A 120 -19.78 4.85 -8.68
C ASN A 120 -19.24 4.87 -7.24
N THR A 121 -19.90 4.18 -6.30
CA THR A 121 -19.43 4.07 -4.92
C THR A 121 -18.59 2.81 -4.73
N ILE A 122 -17.36 2.97 -4.26
CA ILE A 122 -16.40 1.88 -4.03
C ILE A 122 -16.17 1.70 -2.53
N SER A 123 -16.06 0.44 -2.11
CA SER A 123 -15.56 0.09 -0.79
C SER A 123 -14.42 -0.93 -0.92
N ALA A 124 -13.46 -0.86 0.00
CA ALA A 124 -12.40 -1.84 0.12
C ALA A 124 -12.31 -2.30 1.57
N LYS A 125 -12.06 -3.58 1.79
CA LYS A 125 -11.92 -4.17 3.13
C LYS A 125 -10.63 -4.98 3.24
N PRO A 126 -9.95 -4.92 4.40
CA PRO A 126 -8.79 -5.75 4.65
C PRO A 126 -9.25 -7.19 4.94
N GLY A 127 -8.46 -8.17 4.50
CA GLY A 127 -8.60 -9.56 4.94
C GLY A 127 -7.93 -9.81 6.30
N LEU A 128 -7.89 -11.08 6.71
CA LEU A 128 -7.27 -11.51 7.96
C LEU A 128 -5.77 -11.79 7.78
N GLY A 129 -4.93 -11.03 8.46
CA GLY A 129 -3.47 -11.24 8.45
C GLY A 129 -2.72 -10.10 9.12
N PHE A 130 -1.40 -10.24 9.17
CA PHE A 130 -0.52 -9.18 9.67
C PHE A 130 -0.46 -8.04 8.65
N TYR A 131 -0.45 -6.81 9.16
CA TYR A 131 -0.35 -5.57 8.39
C TYR A 131 -1.48 -5.32 7.38
N THR A 132 -2.55 -6.12 7.35
CA THR A 132 -3.59 -6.00 6.31
C THR A 132 -4.32 -4.66 6.31
N LYS A 133 -4.36 -3.95 7.44
CA LYS A 133 -4.89 -2.58 7.52
C LYS A 133 -3.95 -1.53 6.91
N ILE A 134 -2.63 -1.72 7.05
CA ILE A 134 -1.64 -0.89 6.35
C ILE A 134 -1.70 -1.22 4.86
N ASP A 135 -1.67 -2.51 4.51
CA ASP A 135 -1.80 -2.99 3.14
C ASP A 135 -3.03 -2.35 2.49
N LEU A 136 -4.20 -2.33 3.17
CA LEU A 136 -5.43 -1.69 2.66
C LEU A 136 -5.20 -0.25 2.19
N GLY A 137 -4.47 0.55 2.96
CA GLY A 137 -4.13 1.93 2.59
C GLY A 137 -3.30 1.99 1.31
N ILE A 138 -2.27 1.13 1.21
CA ILE A 138 -1.43 0.97 0.03
C ILE A 138 -2.30 0.63 -1.19
N VAL A 139 -3.17 -0.37 -1.07
CA VAL A 139 -4.00 -0.82 -2.19
C VAL A 139 -5.03 0.24 -2.61
N LYS A 140 -5.61 0.97 -1.66
CA LYS A 140 -6.53 2.07 -1.96
C LYS A 140 -5.84 3.20 -2.74
N TYR A 141 -4.59 3.51 -2.39
CA TYR A 141 -3.81 4.51 -3.13
C TYR A 141 -3.54 4.07 -4.57
N HIS A 142 -3.14 2.80 -4.78
CA HIS A 142 -2.96 2.23 -6.13
C HIS A 142 -4.26 2.21 -6.93
N PHE A 143 -5.37 1.84 -6.29
CA PHE A 143 -6.68 1.87 -6.93
C PHE A 143 -7.03 3.29 -7.40
N GLU A 144 -6.86 4.31 -6.54
CA GLU A 144 -7.15 5.71 -6.87
C GLU A 144 -6.38 6.23 -8.07
N ILE A 145 -5.07 5.95 -8.13
CA ILE A 145 -4.24 6.39 -9.26
C ILE A 145 -4.61 5.66 -10.56
N GLY A 146 -4.98 4.38 -10.48
CA GLY A 146 -5.36 3.58 -11.65
C GLY A 146 -6.77 3.91 -12.16
N ALA A 147 -7.72 4.16 -11.27
CA ALA A 147 -9.10 4.49 -11.59
C ALA A 147 -9.32 5.96 -12.01
N GLY A 148 -8.42 6.85 -11.60
CA GLY A 148 -8.62 8.29 -11.70
C GLY A 148 -9.55 8.82 -10.60
N LYS A 149 -9.21 9.98 -10.04
CA LYS A 149 -9.82 10.52 -8.82
C LYS A 149 -11.23 11.09 -8.99
N SER A 150 -11.68 11.31 -10.22
CA SER A 150 -13.00 11.91 -10.53
C SER A 150 -14.07 10.88 -10.89
N SER A 151 -13.70 9.61 -11.03
CA SER A 151 -14.59 8.57 -11.56
C SER A 151 -15.48 7.90 -10.50
N PHE A 152 -15.17 8.09 -9.21
CA PHE A 152 -15.80 7.33 -8.13
C PHE A 152 -15.78 8.05 -6.78
N VAL A 153 -16.54 7.51 -5.83
CA VAL A 153 -16.62 7.98 -4.44
C VAL A 153 -16.34 6.82 -3.50
N TRP A 154 -15.47 7.01 -2.50
CA TRP A 154 -15.28 6.04 -1.43
C TRP A 154 -16.49 6.00 -0.50
N LYS A 155 -16.92 4.79 -0.14
CA LYS A 155 -17.90 4.55 0.92
C LYS A 155 -17.29 4.75 2.30
#